data_AF-A0A2V8VKJ4-F1
#
_entry.id   AF-A0A2V8VKJ4-F1
#
_cell.length_a   1.000
_cell.length_b   1.000
_cell.length_c   1.000
_cell.angle_alpha   90.00
_cell.angle_beta   90.00
_cell.angle_gamma   90.00
#
_symmetry.space_group_name_H-M   'P 1'
#
loop_
_entity.id
_entity.type
_entity.pdbx_description
1 polymer ?
#
loop_
_entity_poly.entity_id
_entity_poly.type
_entity_poly.pdbx_seq_one_letter_code
_entity_poly.pdbx_strand_id
1 'polypeptide(L)' 'MANPVRITIGGIVAKVAFAGVSGSGLDQFNVTIPSGLADGDAALSATIAGSTTQKNLFITVQH' A
#
# COMPACT_ATOMS: atom_id res chain seq x y z
N MET A 1 6.44 -19.96 -3.67
CA MET A 1 5.83 -18.99 -4.60
C MET A 1 5.50 -17.75 -3.79
N ALA A 2 5.88 -16.55 -4.23
CA ALA A 2 5.56 -15.32 -3.50
C ALA A 2 4.06 -15.07 -3.55
N ASN A 3 3.43 -14.76 -2.40
CA ASN A 3 2.03 -14.39 -2.37
C ASN A 3 1.87 -13.04 -3.10
N PRO A 4 0.92 -12.90 -4.04
CA PRO A 4 0.70 -11.63 -4.72
C PRO A 4 0.26 -10.58 -3.71
N VAL A 5 1.02 -9.49 -3.62
CA VAL A 5 0.71 -8.33 -2.78
C VAL A 5 0.04 -7.27 -3.64
N ARG A 6 -1.18 -6.90 -3.30
CA ARG A 6 -1.93 -5.84 -3.97
C ARG A 6 -2.07 -4.65 -3.02
N ILE A 7 -1.59 -3.49 -3.44
CA ILE A 7 -1.70 -2.25 -2.65
C ILE A 7 -2.51 -1.23 -3.44
N THR A 8 -3.44 -0.56 -2.77
CA THR A 8 -4.22 0.55 -3.33
C THR A 8 -4.10 1.79 -2.47
N ILE A 9 -3.99 2.94 -3.11
CA ILE A 9 -3.97 4.27 -2.48
C ILE A 9 -5.08 5.10 -3.12
N GLY A 10 -6.02 5.61 -2.32
CA GLY A 10 -7.21 6.31 -2.82
C GLY A 10 -8.08 5.44 -3.74
N GLY A 11 -8.04 4.11 -3.58
CA GLY A 11 -8.73 3.16 -4.46
C GLY A 11 -8.01 2.84 -5.77
N ILE A 12 -6.90 3.52 -6.08
CA ILE A 12 -6.08 3.29 -7.28
C ILE A 12 -4.97 2.29 -6.97
N VAL A 13 -4.70 1.34 -7.87
CA VAL A 13 -3.62 0.36 -7.67
C VAL A 13 -2.26 1.05 -7.70
N ALA A 14 -1.49 0.89 -6.63
CA ALA A 14 -0.14 1.41 -6.51
C ALA A 14 0.88 0.41 -7.06
N LYS A 15 1.94 0.92 -7.70
CA LYS A 15 3.05 0.10 -8.16
C LYS A 15 3.90 -0.29 -6.96
N VAL A 16 4.04 -1.60 -6.72
CA VAL A 16 4.83 -2.16 -5.62
C VAL A 16 6.24 -2.48 -6.12
N ALA A 17 7.25 -1.82 -5.55
CA ALA A 17 8.66 -2.07 -5.83
C ALA A 17 9.29 -3.09 -4.87
N PHE A 18 8.77 -3.17 -3.64
CA PHE A 18 9.20 -4.15 -2.64
C PHE A 18 8.04 -4.52 -1.73
N ALA A 19 7.99 -5.79 -1.31
CA ALA A 19 7.05 -6.31 -0.33
C ALA A 19 7.68 -7.50 0.39
N GLY A 20 8.00 -7.34 1.67
CA GLY A 20 8.59 -8.42 2.47
C GLY A 20 9.14 -7.95 3.81
N VAL A 21 9.82 -8.87 4.50
CA VAL A 21 10.37 -8.64 5.83
C VAL A 21 11.58 -7.71 5.74
N SER A 22 11.53 -6.55 6.41
CA SER A 22 12.66 -5.61 6.51
C SER A 22 13.43 -5.75 7.82
N GLY A 23 12.86 -6.43 8.82
CA GLY A 23 13.47 -6.70 10.12
C GLY A 23 12.64 -7.71 10.92
N SER A 24 13.13 -8.12 12.09
CA SER A 24 12.41 -9.08 12.93
C SER A 24 11.02 -8.58 13.29
N GLY A 25 9.98 -9.24 12.76
CA GLY A 25 8.58 -8.88 13.00
C GLY A 25 8.09 -7.65 12.22
N LEU A 26 8.85 -7.14 11.26
CA LEU A 26 8.50 -5.97 10.45
C LEU A 26 8.35 -6.36 8.98
N ASP A 27 7.15 -6.16 8.45
CA ASP A 27 6.88 -6.17 7.01
C ASP A 27 6.95 -4.75 6.46
N GLN A 28 7.64 -4.58 5.34
CA GLN A 28 7.77 -3.31 4.63
C GLN A 28 7.31 -3.43 3.19
N PHE A 29 6.65 -2.36 2.72
CA PHE A 29 6.25 -2.18 1.34
C PHE A 29 6.83 -0.88 0.80
N ASN A 30 7.49 -0.96 -0.35
CA ASN A 30 7.89 0.23 -1.10
C ASN A 30 6.93 0.37 -2.28
N VAL A 31 6.21 1.48 -2.32
CA VAL A 31 5.21 1.75 -3.36
C VAL A 31 5.42 3.12 -3.97
N THR A 32 5.06 3.27 -5.24
CA THR A 32 4.95 4.58 -5.89
C THR A 32 3.53 5.11 -5.73
N ILE A 33 3.39 6.37 -5.31
CA ILE A 33 2.10 7.05 -5.24
C ILE A 33 1.48 7.10 -6.65
N PRO A 34 0.24 6.59 -6.85
CA PRO A 34 -0.43 6.63 -8.14
C PRO A 34 -0.65 8.07 -8.63
N SER A 35 -0.50 8.28 -9.95
CA SER A 35 -0.91 9.52 -10.59
C SER A 35 -2.43 9.70 -10.51
N GLY A 36 -2.90 10.94 -10.36
CA GLY A 36 -4.33 11.27 -10.36
C GLY A 36 -4.99 11.33 -8.99
N LEU A 37 -4.21 11.20 -7.91
CA LEU A 37 -4.66 11.55 -6.56
C LEU A 37 -4.64 13.08 -6.39
N ALA A 38 -5.59 13.63 -5.65
CA ALA A 38 -5.57 15.02 -5.21
C ALA A 38 -4.75 15.17 -3.93
N ASP A 39 -4.37 16.40 -3.58
CA ASP A 39 -3.83 16.71 -2.25
C ASP A 39 -4.84 16.35 -1.15
N GLY A 40 -4.34 15.83 -0.04
CA GLY A 40 -5.15 15.41 1.11
C GLY A 40 -5.04 13.91 1.42
N ASP A 41 -5.97 13.40 2.22
CA ASP A 41 -5.90 12.04 2.74
C ASP A 41 -6.42 11.01 1.73
N ALA A 42 -5.55 10.05 1.40
CA ALA A 42 -5.86 8.93 0.53
C ALA A 42 -5.90 7.62 1.35
N ALA A 43 -6.99 6.87 1.21
CA ALA A 43 -7.14 5.58 1.88
C ALA A 43 -6.09 4.58 1.38
N LEU A 44 -5.34 3.97 2.29
CA LEU A 44 -4.34 2.94 2.00
C LEU A 44 -4.90 1.56 2.38
N SER A 45 -4.76 0.61 1.46
CA SER A 45 -5.13 -0.79 1.71
C SER A 45 -4.10 -1.71 1.07
N ALA A 46 -3.64 -2.71 1.82
CA ALA A 46 -2.79 -3.77 1.30
C ALA A 46 -3.48 -5.12 1.51
N THR A 47 -3.51 -5.94 0.46
CA THR A 47 -4.02 -7.32 0.47
C THR A 47 -2.89 -8.29 0.15
N ILE A 48 -2.66 -9.25 1.04
CA ILE A 48 -1.60 -10.25 0.96
C ILE A 48 -2.23 -11.61 1.22
N ALA A 49 -2.14 -12.53 0.27
CA ALA A 49 -2.69 -13.90 0.39
C ALA A 49 -4.18 -13.94 0.82
N GLY A 50 -4.97 -12.92 0.44
CA GLY A 50 -6.38 -12.80 0.83
C GLY A 50 -6.65 -12.05 2.14
N SER A 51 -5.63 -11.81 2.97
CA SER A 51 -5.74 -10.97 4.16
C SER A 51 -5.56 -9.50 3.78
N THR A 52 -6.45 -8.63 4.26
CA THR A 52 -6.37 -7.17 4.02
C THR A 52 -6.05 -6.44 5.32
N THR A 53 -5.29 -5.35 5.22
CA THR A 53 -5.00 -4.46 6.35
C THR A 53 -6.29 -3.88 6.97
N GLN A 54 -6.18 -3.36 8.18
CA GLN A 54 -7.32 -2.72 8.85
C GLN A 54 -7.93 -1.59 7.99
N LYS A 55 -9.23 -1.35 8.20
CA LYS A 55 -9.93 -0.20 7.60
C LYS A 55 -9.42 1.12 8.22
N ASN A 56 -9.73 2.22 7.55
CA ASN A 56 -9.43 3.58 7.99
C ASN A 56 -7.93 3.87 8.15
N LEU A 57 -7.10 3.22 7.34
CA LEU A 57 -5.70 3.59 7.16
C LEU A 57 -5.60 4.64 6.05
N PHE A 58 -4.94 5.75 6.32
CA PHE A 58 -4.79 6.86 5.39
C PHE A 58 -3.35 7.33 5.34
N ILE A 59 -2.96 7.86 4.19
CA ILE A 59 -1.73 8.64 4.02
C ILE A 59 -2.10 9.98 3.42
N THR A 60 -1.39 11.04 3.80
CA THR A 60 -1.58 12.35 3.19
C THR A 60 -0.71 12.46 1.95
N VAL A 61 -1.32 12.83 0.83
CA VAL A 61 -0.64 13.13 -0.44
C VAL A 61 -0.53 14.64 -0.58
N GLN A 62 0.65 15.10 -0.99
CA GLN A 62 0.93 16.49 -1.32
C GLN A 62 1.89 16.53 -2.51
N HIS A 63 1.55 17.30 -3.54
CA HIS A 63 2.36 17.45 -4.76
C HIS A 63 3.46 18.51 -4.62
#